data_AF-A0A0F9CZA8-F1
#
_entry.id   AF-A0A0F9CZA8-F1
#
_cell.length_a   1.000
_cell.length_b   1.000
_cell.length_c   1.000
_cell.angle_alpha   90.00
_cell.angle_beta   90.00
_cell.angle_gamma   90.00
#
_symmetry.space_group_name_H-M   'P 1'
#
loop_
_entity.id
_entity.type
_entity.pdbx_description
1 polymer ?
#
loop_
_entity_poly.entity_id
_entity_poly.type
_entity_poly.pdbx_seq_one_letter_code
_entity_poly.pdbx_strand_id
1 'polypeptide(L)'
;MSREANLVRRGDKAARDLKEYLEFVIRIKPAAHQQEWLEACQDIGNKASGQRYCIIAPPGAGKSVFIGVGFVSWIIGKNPELHYGLLSYADQVAWDRAKPIRDVIEKSSPFNYAFPDTVPDLSSWDRRGFRVQREDLADPHPTLRAGGISSAV
;
A
#
# COMPACT_ATOMS: atom_id res chain seq x y z
N MET A 1 24.54 10.83 -15.44
CA MET A 1 23.77 10.68 -14.19
C MET A 1 24.06 9.28 -13.65
N SER A 2 24.54 9.12 -12.42
CA SER A 2 24.85 7.77 -11.87
C SER A 2 23.55 6.96 -11.69
N ARG A 3 23.66 5.63 -11.72
CA ARG A 3 22.51 4.71 -11.55
C ARG A 3 21.78 4.97 -10.23
N GLU A 4 22.53 5.24 -9.18
CA GLU A 4 21.99 5.53 -7.84
C GLU A 4 21.21 6.84 -7.80
N ALA A 5 21.74 7.92 -8.38
CA ALA A 5 21.03 9.20 -8.46
C ALA A 5 19.70 9.08 -9.23
N ASN A 6 19.62 8.17 -10.22
CA ASN A 6 18.36 7.90 -10.90
C ASN A 6 17.34 7.20 -9.98
N LEU A 7 17.78 6.21 -9.19
CA LEU A 7 16.91 5.47 -8.26
C LEU A 7 16.34 6.39 -7.17
N VAL A 8 17.18 7.23 -6.57
CA VAL A 8 16.75 8.24 -5.59
C VAL A 8 15.69 9.16 -6.21
N ARG A 9 15.96 9.71 -7.39
CA ARG A 9 15.01 10.59 -8.09
C ARG A 9 13.68 9.90 -8.39
N ARG A 10 13.71 8.61 -8.75
CA ARG A 10 12.48 7.83 -8.98
C ARG A 10 11.74 7.55 -7.68
N GLY A 11 12.45 7.26 -6.60
CA GLY A 11 11.91 7.13 -5.25
C GLY A 11 11.16 8.39 -4.81
N ASP A 12 11.82 9.54 -4.86
CA ASP A 12 11.22 10.84 -4.49
C ASP A 12 9.93 11.13 -5.26
N LYS A 13 9.91 10.78 -6.55
CA LYS A 13 8.73 10.95 -7.39
C LYS A 13 7.64 9.94 -7.03
N ALA A 14 7.98 8.67 -6.85
CA ALA A 14 7.06 7.61 -6.45
C ALA A 14 6.42 7.89 -5.08
N ALA A 15 7.11 8.56 -4.16
CA ALA A 15 6.55 8.97 -2.87
C ALA A 15 5.35 9.92 -3.01
N ARG A 16 5.27 10.66 -4.12
CA ARG A 16 4.26 11.71 -4.36
C ARG A 16 3.25 11.34 -5.45
N ASP A 17 3.66 10.54 -6.42
CA ASP A 17 2.89 10.16 -7.61
C ASP A 17 2.66 8.64 -7.65
N LEU A 18 1.40 8.24 -7.52
CA LEU A 18 0.99 6.84 -7.49
C LEU A 18 1.31 6.13 -8.81
N LYS A 19 1.25 6.82 -9.95
CA LYS A 19 1.58 6.20 -11.24
C LYS A 19 3.04 5.79 -11.28
N GLU A 20 3.95 6.70 -10.93
CA GLU A 20 5.38 6.41 -10.81
C GLU A 20 5.62 5.30 -9.79
N TYR A 21 4.90 5.28 -8.67
CA TYR A 21 5.00 4.21 -7.69
C TYR A 21 4.61 2.84 -8.27
N LEU A 22 3.49 2.76 -8.99
CA LEU A 22 3.04 1.53 -9.64
C LEU A 22 4.05 1.02 -10.66
N GLU A 23 4.66 1.92 -11.44
CA GLU A 23 5.66 1.56 -12.46
C GLU A 23 7.04 1.22 -11.85
N PHE A 24 7.46 1.94 -10.80
CA PHE A 24 8.79 1.79 -10.19
C PHE A 24 8.84 0.65 -9.17
N VAL A 25 7.89 0.61 -8.25
CA VAL A 25 7.89 -0.30 -7.10
C VAL A 25 7.14 -1.57 -7.42
N ILE A 26 5.93 -1.46 -7.96
CA ILE A 26 5.05 -2.61 -8.24
C ILE A 26 5.34 -3.23 -9.61
N ARG A 27 6.02 -2.51 -10.50
CA ARG A 27 6.37 -2.91 -11.87
C ARG A 27 5.15 -3.21 -12.74
N ILE A 28 4.08 -2.45 -12.55
CA ILE A 28 2.91 -2.48 -13.44
C ILE A 28 2.71 -1.11 -14.08
N LYS A 29 2.21 -1.12 -15.32
CA LYS A 29 1.77 0.08 -16.01
C LYS A 29 0.24 0.13 -15.96
N PRO A 30 -0.37 1.16 -15.34
CA PRO A 30 -1.81 1.35 -15.38
C PRO A 30 -2.36 1.29 -16.82
N ALA A 31 -3.40 0.50 -17.02
CA ALA A 31 -4.12 0.45 -18.29
C ALA A 31 -5.09 1.64 -18.42
N ALA A 32 -5.54 1.93 -19.65
CA ALA A 32 -6.43 3.07 -19.90
C ALA A 32 -7.72 3.02 -19.07
N HIS A 33 -8.30 1.83 -18.85
CA HIS A 33 -9.51 1.67 -18.04
C HIS A 33 -9.30 1.86 -16.53
N GLN A 34 -8.05 2.00 -16.08
CA GLN A 34 -7.69 2.21 -14.68
C GLN A 34 -7.38 3.68 -14.37
N GLN A 35 -7.52 4.58 -15.35
CA GLN A 35 -7.19 5.99 -15.21
C GLN A 35 -8.02 6.66 -14.09
N GLU A 36 -9.32 6.37 -14.01
CA GLU A 36 -10.17 6.89 -12.93
C GLU A 36 -9.78 6.34 -11.55
N TRP A 37 -9.28 5.10 -11.48
CA TRP A 37 -8.79 4.53 -10.22
C TRP A 37 -7.52 5.23 -9.77
N LEU A 38 -6.62 5.52 -10.72
CA LEU A 38 -5.39 6.24 -10.45
C LEU A 38 -5.68 7.63 -9.90
N GLU A 39 -6.59 8.38 -10.54
CA GLU A 39 -7.00 9.71 -10.10
C GLU A 39 -7.64 9.69 -8.71
N ALA A 40 -8.58 8.78 -8.47
CA ALA A 40 -9.24 8.62 -7.17
C ALA A 40 -8.25 8.27 -6.05
N CYS A 41 -7.37 7.29 -6.29
CA CYS A 41 -6.37 6.87 -5.31
C CYS A 41 -5.31 7.96 -5.07
N GLN A 42 -4.90 8.69 -6.11
CA GLN A 42 -3.97 9.81 -5.98
C GLN A 42 -4.59 10.93 -5.14
N ASP A 43 -5.88 11.23 -5.33
CA ASP A 43 -6.59 12.23 -4.52
C ASP A 43 -6.63 11.84 -3.04
N ILE A 44 -7.01 10.60 -2.72
CA ILE A 44 -6.97 10.07 -1.34
C ILE A 44 -5.58 10.25 -0.73
N GLY A 45 -4.53 9.89 -1.48
CA GLY A 45 -3.16 10.01 -0.98
C GLY A 45 -2.67 11.45 -0.87
N ASN A 46 -3.25 12.40 -1.60
CA ASN A 46 -2.88 13.81 -1.50
C ASN A 46 -3.59 14.50 -0.34
N LYS A 47 -4.86 14.17 -0.11
CA LYS A 47 -5.69 14.73 0.95
C LYS A 47 -6.67 13.66 1.41
N ALA A 48 -6.67 13.34 2.70
CA ALA A 48 -7.72 12.55 3.32
C ALA A 48 -9.01 13.38 3.43
N SER A 49 -9.66 13.64 2.30
CA SER A 49 -10.87 14.46 2.17
C SER A 49 -12.12 13.80 2.77
N GLY A 50 -12.01 12.56 3.25
CA GLY A 50 -13.15 11.73 3.68
C GLY A 50 -13.95 11.14 2.51
N GLN A 51 -13.50 11.36 1.27
CA GLN A 51 -14.15 10.83 0.08
C GLN A 51 -14.08 9.30 0.04
N ARG A 52 -15.21 8.68 -0.32
CA ARG A 52 -15.36 7.22 -0.38
C ARG A 52 -15.53 6.81 -1.83
N TYR A 53 -14.78 5.80 -2.26
CA TYR A 53 -14.84 5.27 -3.61
C TYR A 53 -15.28 3.81 -3.62
N CYS A 54 -16.08 3.46 -4.61
CA CYS A 54 -16.46 2.08 -4.91
C CYS A 54 -15.95 1.74 -6.31
N ILE A 55 -15.11 0.72 -6.42
CA ILE A 55 -14.61 0.22 -7.70
C ILE A 55 -15.40 -1.03 -8.08
N ILE A 56 -16.21 -0.92 -9.14
CA ILE A 56 -16.90 -2.04 -9.76
C ILE A 56 -16.06 -2.48 -10.96
N ALA A 57 -15.46 -3.67 -10.87
CA ALA A 57 -14.55 -4.15 -11.91
C ALA A 57 -14.62 -5.67 -12.09
N PRO A 58 -14.62 -6.17 -13.33
CA PRO A 58 -14.70 -7.60 -13.60
C PRO A 58 -13.49 -8.37 -13.04
N PRO A 59 -13.56 -9.70 -12.93
CA PRO A 59 -12.39 -10.54 -12.75
C PRO A 59 -11.32 -10.22 -13.81
N GLY A 60 -10.04 -10.30 -13.43
CA GLY A 60 -8.94 -10.02 -14.37
C GLY A 60 -8.65 -8.52 -14.64
N ALA A 61 -9.47 -7.58 -14.17
CA ALA A 61 -9.26 -6.15 -14.40
C ALA A 61 -8.02 -5.53 -13.70
N GLY A 62 -7.23 -6.34 -12.99
CA GLY A 62 -6.00 -5.90 -12.29
C GLY A 62 -6.22 -5.28 -10.91
N LYS A 63 -7.46 -5.21 -10.41
CA LYS A 63 -7.80 -4.56 -9.12
C LYS A 63 -6.99 -5.05 -7.92
N SER A 64 -6.69 -6.35 -7.85
CA SER A 64 -5.96 -6.90 -6.70
C SER A 64 -4.52 -6.42 -6.62
N VAL A 65 -3.84 -6.28 -7.75
CA VAL A 65 -2.45 -5.79 -7.78
C VAL A 65 -2.43 -4.27 -7.67
N PHE A 66 -3.27 -3.58 -8.46
CA PHE A 66 -3.33 -2.12 -8.45
C PHE A 66 -3.74 -1.58 -7.08
N ILE A 67 -4.94 -1.94 -6.61
CA ILE A 67 -5.52 -1.39 -5.38
C ILE A 67 -4.95 -2.15 -4.19
N GLY A 68 -5.14 -3.48 -4.19
CA GLY A 68 -4.83 -4.32 -3.03
C GLY A 68 -3.35 -4.32 -2.64
N VAL A 69 -2.43 -4.20 -3.59
CA VAL A 69 -0.99 -4.15 -3.30
C VAL A 69 -0.44 -2.75 -3.50
N GLY A 70 -0.58 -2.20 -4.70
CA GLY A 70 0.05 -0.94 -5.08
C GLY A 70 -0.43 0.24 -4.25
N PHE A 71 -1.72 0.55 -4.31
CA PHE A 71 -2.27 1.68 -3.57
C PHE A 71 -2.12 1.50 -2.05
N VAL A 72 -2.42 0.32 -1.50
CA VAL A 72 -2.33 0.11 -0.04
C VAL A 72 -0.90 0.21 0.47
N SER A 73 0.11 -0.36 -0.22
CA SER A 73 1.50 -0.18 0.20
C SER A 73 1.97 1.28 0.05
N TRP A 74 1.53 1.97 -1.00
CA TRP A 74 1.85 3.38 -1.21
C TRP A 74 1.29 4.29 -0.11
N ILE A 75 0.02 4.12 0.25
CA ILE A 75 -0.61 4.97 1.27
C ILE A 75 -0.04 4.70 2.67
N ILE A 76 0.35 3.46 2.96
CA ILE A 76 1.09 3.12 4.19
C ILE A 76 2.44 3.84 4.21
N GLY A 77 3.24 3.74 3.14
CA GLY A 77 4.53 4.43 3.07
C GLY A 77 4.41 5.96 3.19
N LYS A 78 3.34 6.52 2.61
CA LYS A 78 3.07 7.96 2.68
C LYS A 78 2.59 8.42 4.06
N ASN A 79 1.88 7.56 4.80
CA ASN A 79 1.33 7.88 6.11
C ASN A 79 1.50 6.69 7.07
N PRO A 80 2.74 6.45 7.57
CA PRO A 80 3.06 5.27 8.38
C PRO A 80 2.37 5.27 9.75
N GLU A 81 1.98 6.45 10.25
CA GLU A 81 1.28 6.63 11.53
C GLU A 81 -0.22 6.28 11.47
N LEU A 82 -0.79 6.08 10.27
CA LEU A 82 -2.21 5.78 10.11
C LEU A 82 -2.52 4.27 10.13
N HIS A 83 -3.81 3.96 10.27
CA HIS A 83 -4.34 2.61 10.36
C HIS A 83 -5.22 2.25 9.17
N TYR A 84 -5.02 1.05 8.65
CA TYR A 84 -5.72 0.56 7.47
C TYR A 84 -6.39 -0.79 7.74
N GLY A 85 -7.61 -0.95 7.24
CA GLY A 85 -8.34 -2.21 7.25
C GLY A 85 -8.38 -2.84 5.87
N LEU A 86 -7.98 -4.11 5.77
CA LEU A 86 -8.17 -4.94 4.59
C LEU A 86 -9.23 -6.00 4.90
N LEU A 87 -10.45 -5.74 4.43
CA LEU A 87 -11.59 -6.61 4.64
C LEU A 87 -11.87 -7.47 3.42
N SER A 88 -12.26 -8.72 3.64
CA SER A 88 -12.68 -9.65 2.59
C SER A 88 -13.84 -10.52 3.08
N TYR A 89 -14.44 -11.30 2.18
CA TYR A 89 -15.54 -12.18 2.59
C TYR A 89 -15.10 -13.29 3.57
N ALA A 90 -13.82 -13.67 3.55
CA ALA A 90 -13.22 -14.65 4.44
C ALA A 90 -11.80 -14.22 4.87
N ASP A 91 -11.39 -14.65 6.06
CA ASP A 91 -10.09 -14.36 6.66
C ASP A 91 -8.93 -14.74 5.75
N GLN A 92 -8.91 -15.99 5.27
CA GLN A 92 -7.80 -16.50 4.46
C GLN A 92 -7.60 -15.65 3.20
N VAL A 93 -8.68 -15.17 2.58
CA VAL A 93 -8.60 -14.29 1.41
C VAL A 93 -7.99 -12.95 1.78
N ALA A 94 -8.40 -12.37 2.91
CA ALA A 94 -7.80 -11.12 3.40
C ALA A 94 -6.29 -11.29 3.68
N TRP A 95 -5.91 -12.38 4.35
CA TRP A 95 -4.53 -12.69 4.68
C TRP A 95 -3.64 -12.90 3.45
N ASP A 96 -4.16 -13.62 2.44
CA ASP A 96 -3.47 -13.85 1.17
C ASP A 96 -3.25 -12.54 0.42
N ARG A 97 -4.20 -11.59 0.51
CA ARG A 97 -4.07 -10.24 -0.07
C ARG A 97 -3.12 -9.34 0.70
N ALA A 98 -3.01 -9.51 2.02
CA ALA A 98 -2.10 -8.74 2.85
C ALA A 98 -0.63 -9.17 2.69
N LYS A 99 -0.37 -10.44 2.31
CA LYS A 99 1.00 -10.95 2.15
C LYS A 99 1.85 -10.15 1.15
N PRO A 100 1.41 -9.88 -0.10
CA PRO A 100 2.22 -9.08 -1.03
C PRO A 100 2.51 -7.66 -0.56
N ILE A 101 1.62 -7.05 0.24
CA ILE A 101 1.83 -5.72 0.82
C ILE A 101 3.03 -5.78 1.79
N ARG A 102 3.05 -6.77 2.68
CA ARG A 102 4.18 -7.01 3.57
C ARG A 102 5.47 -7.28 2.80
N ASP A 103 5.43 -8.13 1.78
CA ASP A 103 6.61 -8.42 0.97
C ASP A 103 7.16 -7.16 0.27
N VAL A 104 6.29 -6.25 -0.20
CA VAL A 104 6.72 -4.97 -0.78
C VAL A 104 7.44 -4.12 0.26
N ILE A 105 6.85 -3.92 1.43
CA ILE A 105 7.42 -3.06 2.48
C ILE A 105 8.74 -3.65 3.01
N GLU A 106 8.79 -4.97 3.22
CA GLU A 106 9.94 -5.64 3.83
C GLU A 106 11.11 -5.85 2.86
N LYS A 107 10.84 -6.13 1.57
CA LYS A 107 11.85 -6.69 0.65
C LYS A 107 12.11 -5.82 -0.57
N SER A 108 11.28 -4.83 -0.87
CA SER A 108 11.41 -4.04 -2.10
C SER A 108 12.39 -2.88 -1.92
N SER A 109 13.58 -3.00 -2.52
CA SER A 109 14.52 -1.87 -2.57
C SER A 109 13.91 -0.60 -3.20
N PRO A 110 13.13 -0.66 -4.30
CA PRO A 110 12.39 0.50 -4.82
C PRO A 110 11.41 1.14 -3.82
N PHE A 111 10.79 0.34 -2.95
CA PHE A 111 9.93 0.86 -1.87
C PHE A 111 10.77 1.69 -0.90
N ASN A 112 11.93 1.18 -0.48
CA ASN A 112 12.84 1.89 0.43
C ASN A 112 13.40 3.18 -0.17
N TYR A 113 13.52 3.28 -1.50
CA TYR A 113 13.84 4.55 -2.16
C TYR A 113 12.69 5.55 -2.10
N ALA A 114 11.44 5.10 -2.13
CA ALA A 114 10.27 5.97 -2.03
C ALA A 114 9.94 6.36 -0.58
N PHE A 115 10.13 5.44 0.37
CA PHE A 115 9.73 5.58 1.76
C PHE A 115 10.82 5.02 2.69
N PRO A 116 11.99 5.67 2.78
CA PRO A 116 13.13 5.16 3.54
C PRO A 116 12.84 5.00 5.04
N ASP A 117 11.92 5.80 5.58
CA ASP A 117 11.58 5.80 7.01
C ASP A 117 10.44 4.82 7.36
N THR A 118 9.82 4.18 6.37
CA THR A 118 8.77 3.17 6.60
C THR A 118 9.40 1.79 6.82
N VAL A 119 9.86 1.55 8.04
CA VAL A 119 10.57 0.32 8.42
C VAL A 119 9.59 -0.69 9.03
N PRO A 120 9.60 -1.98 8.63
CA PRO A 120 8.74 -2.99 9.25
C PRO A 120 9.12 -3.25 10.72
N ASP A 121 8.12 -3.39 11.58
CA ASP A 121 8.30 -3.94 12.92
C ASP A 121 8.12 -5.47 12.86
N LEU A 122 9.24 -6.18 12.76
CA LEU A 122 9.27 -7.63 12.63
C LEU A 122 8.73 -8.38 13.87
N SER A 123 8.64 -7.71 15.03
CA SER A 123 8.00 -8.29 16.21
C SER A 123 6.47 -8.37 16.08
N SER A 124 5.89 -7.53 15.21
CA SER A 124 4.47 -7.44 14.93
C SER A 124 4.20 -7.52 13.42
N TRP A 125 4.63 -8.61 12.77
CA TRP A 125 4.57 -8.79 11.31
C TRP A 125 3.79 -10.06 10.89
N ASP A 126 2.52 -10.18 11.30
CA ASP A 126 1.69 -11.38 11.09
C ASP A 126 0.77 -11.30 9.85
N ARG A 127 0.21 -12.44 9.44
CA ARG A 127 -0.78 -12.53 8.35
C ARG A 127 -2.11 -11.83 8.68
N ARG A 128 -2.50 -11.76 9.96
CA ARG A 128 -3.73 -11.09 10.42
C ARG A 128 -3.59 -9.57 10.47
N GLY A 129 -2.36 -9.07 10.43
CA GLY A 129 -2.05 -7.66 10.50
C GLY A 129 -0.61 -7.43 10.89
N PHE A 130 -0.12 -6.23 10.61
CA PHE A 130 1.28 -5.88 10.82
C PHE A 130 1.47 -4.41 11.18
N ARG A 131 2.66 -4.09 11.72
CA ARG A 131 3.09 -2.73 12.09
C ARG A 131 4.35 -2.33 11.34
N VAL A 132 4.42 -1.06 10.98
CA VAL A 132 5.69 -0.37 10.74
C VAL A 132 6.14 0.29 12.04
N GLN A 133 7.43 0.59 12.14
CA GLN A 133 7.97 1.36 13.26
C GLN A 133 7.37 2.76 13.25
N ARG A 134 7.02 3.25 14.44
CA ARG A 134 6.32 4.52 14.67
C ARG A 134 6.85 5.18 15.93
N GLU A 135 6.66 6.49 16.02
CA GLU A 135 7.09 7.25 17.20
C GLU A 135 6.20 6.97 18.42
N ASP A 136 4.87 6.84 18.21
CA ASP A 136 3.94 6.54 19.29
C ASP A 136 3.95 5.04 19.63
N LEU A 137 4.73 4.71 20.66
CA LEU A 137 4.84 3.35 21.19
C LEU A 137 3.59 2.89 21.96
N ALA A 138 2.72 3.81 22.38
CA ALA A 138 1.52 3.49 23.14
C ALA A 138 0.32 3.14 22.24
N ASP A 139 0.43 3.38 20.93
CA ASP A 139 -0.63 3.12 19.97
C ASP A 139 -0.97 1.61 19.87
N PRO A 140 -2.17 1.20 20.33
CA PRO A 140 -2.54 -0.21 20.38
C PRO A 140 -2.93 -0.78 19.02
N HIS A 141 -3.08 0.03 17.97
CA HIS A 141 -3.62 -0.40 16.69
C HIS A 141 -2.52 -0.70 15.65
N PRO A 142 -2.63 -1.79 14.88
CA PRO A 142 -1.66 -2.12 13.84
C PRO A 142 -1.73 -1.11 12.68
N THR A 143 -0.66 -1.01 11.90
CA THR A 143 -0.66 -0.23 10.65
C THR A 143 -1.68 -0.81 9.67
N LEU A 144 -1.72 -2.14 9.51
CA LEU A 144 -2.75 -2.81 8.73
C LEU A 144 -3.35 -3.99 9.50
N ARG A 145 -4.69 -4.08 9.53
CA ARG A 145 -5.45 -5.24 9.99
C ARG A 145 -6.11 -5.93 8.81
N ALA A 146 -5.98 -7.25 8.70
CA ALA A 146 -6.55 -8.06 7.62
C ALA A 146 -7.51 -9.12 8.17
N GLY A 147 -8.75 -9.13 7.70
CA GLY A 147 -9.76 -10.07 8.20
C GLY A 147 -10.99 -10.23 7.31
N GLY A 148 -11.75 -11.27 7.61
CA GLY A 148 -13.07 -11.52 7.05
C GLY A 148 -14.14 -10.60 7.65
N ILE A 149 -15.25 -10.39 6.93
CA ILE A 149 -16.38 -9.58 7.42
C ILE A 149 -17.05 -10.13 8.70
N SER A 150 -16.89 -11.43 8.97
CA SER A 150 -17.40 -12.08 10.19
C SER A 150 -16.42 -12.00 11.36
N SER A 151 -15.20 -11.55 11.11
CA SER A 151 -14.16 -11.44 12.11
C SER A 151 -14.30 -10.11 12.81
N ALA A 152 -14.06 -10.09 14.14
CA ALA A 152 -13.90 -8.83 14.85
C ALA A 152 -12.60 -8.16 14.35
N VAL A 153 -12.75 -7.25 13.40
CA VAL A 153 -11.67 -6.41 12.85
C VAL A 153 -11.65 -5.09 13.61
#